data_AF-A0A841VV77-F1
#
_entry.id   AF-A0A841VV77-F1
#
_cell.length_a   1.000
_cell.length_b   1.000
_cell.length_c   1.000
_cell.angle_alpha   90.00
_cell.angle_beta   90.00
_cell.angle_gamma   90.00
#
_symmetry.space_group_name_H-M   'P 1'
#
loop_
_entity.id
_entity.type
_entity.pdbx_description
1 polymer ?
#
loop_
_entity_poly.entity_id
_entity_poly.type
_entity_poly.pdbx_seq_one_letter_code
_entity_poly.pdbx_strand_id
1 'polypeptide(L)'
;WQVKYANSLTSQPQPRTETFANTSVLNRNGLKPPGAVVGPDDKGLWWPTVPPRPSVDEVEQLKKSQEEAGKPELIKDVQYKLTYGVGNLQKALPTNYDVYRQVVKAYPQRTPLELTLGVNDNSVEKAEPVSK
;
A
#
# COMPACT_ATOMS: atom_id res chain seq x y z
N TRP A 1 -7.06 -7.80 -7.71
CA TRP A 1 -7.93 -8.91 -7.26
C TRP A 1 -7.08 -10.11 -6.92
N GLN A 2 -7.42 -10.84 -5.86
CA GLN A 2 -6.78 -12.10 -5.51
C GLN A 2 -7.80 -13.23 -5.45
N VAL A 3 -7.40 -14.43 -5.89
CA VAL A 3 -8.19 -15.65 -5.79
C VAL A 3 -7.35 -16.72 -5.12
N LYS A 4 -7.96 -17.43 -4.18
CA LYS A 4 -7.36 -18.58 -3.50
C LYS A 4 -7.69 -19.87 -4.27
N TYR A 5 -6.73 -20.78 -4.36
CA TYR A 5 -6.85 -22.10 -4.97
C TYR A 5 -6.33 -23.15 -3.99
N ALA A 6 -7.08 -24.23 -3.82
CA ALA A 6 -6.71 -25.34 -2.95
C ALA A 6 -7.52 -26.58 -3.32
N ASN A 7 -7.08 -27.78 -2.92
CA ASN A 7 -7.90 -28.98 -3.06
C ASN A 7 -9.12 -28.95 -2.10
N SER A 8 -9.02 -28.15 -1.03
CA SER A 8 -10.13 -27.78 -0.15
C SER A 8 -9.81 -26.42 0.49
N LEU A 9 -10.58 -25.40 0.15
CA LEU A 9 -10.41 -24.03 0.68
C LEU A 9 -10.79 -23.93 2.16
N THR A 10 -11.51 -24.91 2.69
CA THR A 10 -11.95 -24.92 4.09
C THR A 10 -10.96 -25.61 5.03
N SER A 11 -10.15 -26.54 4.52
CA SER A 11 -9.24 -27.34 5.35
C SER A 11 -7.76 -27.15 5.02
N GLN A 12 -7.41 -26.57 3.87
CA GLN A 12 -6.01 -26.32 3.52
C GLN A 12 -5.50 -25.03 4.20
N PRO A 13 -4.48 -25.10 5.07
CA PRO A 13 -4.02 -23.94 5.84
C PRO A 13 -3.32 -22.87 4.99
N GLN A 14 -2.74 -23.27 3.86
CA GLN A 14 -2.04 -22.38 2.94
C GLN A 14 -2.54 -22.64 1.52
N PRO A 15 -3.70 -22.07 1.14
CA PRO A 15 -4.15 -22.10 -0.24
C PRO A 15 -3.19 -21.27 -1.11
N ARG A 16 -2.96 -21.72 -2.34
CA ARG A 16 -2.24 -20.94 -3.34
C ARG A 16 -3.05 -19.69 -3.65
N THR A 17 -2.40 -18.54 -3.81
CA THR A 17 -3.07 -17.29 -4.14
C THR A 17 -2.56 -16.77 -5.48
N GLU A 18 -3.48 -16.45 -6.38
CA GLU A 18 -3.15 -15.79 -7.65
C GLU A 18 -3.65 -14.35 -7.64
N THR A 19 -2.85 -13.45 -8.24
CA THR A 19 -3.20 -12.04 -8.40
C THR A 19 -3.57 -11.78 -9.86
N PHE A 20 -4.75 -11.19 -10.05
CA PHE A 20 -5.25 -10.77 -11.36
C PHE A 20 -5.01 -9.28 -11.56
N ALA A 21 -5.83 -8.62 -12.39
CA ALA A 21 -5.80 -7.18 -12.58
C ALA A 21 -5.68 -6.42 -11.25
N ASN A 22 -4.73 -5.49 -11.22
CA ASN A 22 -4.44 -4.59 -10.12
C ASN A 22 -4.23 -3.18 -10.66
N THR A 23 -4.47 -2.19 -9.82
CA THR A 23 -4.24 -0.78 -10.09
C THR A 23 -3.56 -0.19 -8.86
N SER A 24 -2.74 0.84 -9.07
CA SER A 24 -2.04 1.55 -8.00
C SER A 24 -2.00 3.04 -8.29
N VAL A 25 -1.84 3.83 -7.24
CA VAL A 25 -1.60 5.27 -7.35
C VAL A 25 -0.59 5.68 -6.29
N LEU A 26 0.28 6.63 -6.63
CA LEU A 26 1.29 7.13 -5.70
C LEU A 26 0.74 8.34 -4.94
N ASN A 27 0.42 8.13 -3.67
CA ASN A 27 0.07 9.22 -2.75
C ASN A 27 1.34 10.01 -2.38
N ARG A 28 1.33 11.33 -2.57
CA ARG A 28 2.45 12.21 -2.18
C ARG A 28 1.95 13.35 -1.30
N ASN A 29 2.39 13.37 -0.05
CA ASN A 29 2.18 14.46 0.89
C ASN A 29 0.71 14.91 1.02
N GLY A 30 -0.24 13.96 0.92
CA GLY A 30 -1.68 14.22 1.04
C GLY A 30 -2.33 14.91 -0.16
N LEU A 31 -1.55 15.24 -1.19
CA LEU A 31 -2.06 15.83 -2.43
C LEU A 31 -2.80 14.77 -3.25
N LYS A 32 -3.92 15.17 -3.86
CA LYS A 32 -4.67 14.29 -4.77
C LYS A 32 -3.78 13.88 -5.93
N PRO A 33 -3.45 12.58 -6.08
CA PRO A 33 -2.58 12.15 -7.15
C PRO A 33 -3.35 12.00 -8.47
N PRO A 34 -2.67 12.13 -9.63
CA PRO A 34 -3.26 11.81 -10.92
C PRO A 34 -3.76 10.36 -10.95
N GLY A 35 -4.95 10.12 -11.49
CA GLY A 35 -5.55 8.78 -11.57
C GLY A 35 -6.24 8.28 -10.29
N ALA A 36 -6.21 9.05 -9.20
CA ALA A 36 -7.09 8.77 -8.07
C ALA A 36 -8.54 9.15 -8.39
N VAL A 37 -9.45 8.20 -8.21
CA VAL A 37 -10.89 8.38 -8.46
C VAL A 37 -11.72 8.27 -7.19
N VAL A 38 -11.17 7.72 -6.10
CA VAL A 38 -11.80 7.64 -4.79
C VAL A 38 -10.90 8.28 -3.73
N GLY A 39 -11.50 9.01 -2.80
CA GLY A 39 -10.83 9.54 -1.61
C GLY A 39 -11.00 11.05 -1.40
N PRO A 40 -10.30 11.60 -0.39
CA PRO A 40 -9.45 10.87 0.54
C PRO A 40 -10.30 10.02 1.50
N ASP A 41 -9.82 8.84 1.91
CA ASP A 41 -10.52 7.98 2.88
C ASP A 41 -10.31 8.44 4.34
N ASP A 42 -10.77 7.67 5.33
CA ASP A 42 -10.61 8.00 6.76
C ASP A 42 -9.15 8.08 7.22
N LYS A 43 -8.23 7.47 6.47
CA LYS A 43 -6.77 7.57 6.66
C LYS A 43 -6.16 8.69 5.81
N GLY A 44 -6.99 9.43 5.12
CA GLY A 44 -6.66 10.48 4.16
C GLY A 44 -5.79 10.01 3.00
N LEU A 45 -6.02 8.77 2.53
CA LEU A 45 -5.39 8.19 1.35
C LEU A 45 -6.32 8.27 0.15
N TRP A 46 -5.72 8.51 -1.01
CA TRP A 46 -6.40 8.47 -2.30
C TRP A 46 -6.20 7.11 -2.96
N TRP A 47 -7.27 6.61 -3.59
CA TRP A 47 -7.30 5.29 -4.21
C TRP A 47 -7.48 5.38 -5.74
N PRO A 48 -6.81 4.49 -6.51
CA PRO A 48 -7.02 4.40 -7.94
C PRO A 48 -8.42 3.84 -8.24
N THR A 49 -8.77 3.80 -9.53
CA THR A 49 -9.96 3.05 -9.95
C THR A 49 -9.85 1.59 -9.56
N VAL A 50 -10.98 0.98 -9.19
CA VAL A 50 -11.05 -0.46 -8.93
C VAL A 50 -10.66 -1.18 -10.24
N PRO A 51 -9.69 -2.12 -10.21
CA PRO A 51 -9.33 -2.89 -11.40
C PRO A 51 -10.51 -3.76 -11.84
N PRO A 52 -10.62 -4.12 -13.13
CA PRO A 52 -11.67 -5.02 -13.60
C PRO A 52 -11.64 -6.34 -12.80
N ARG A 53 -12.82 -6.80 -12.40
CA ARG A 53 -12.96 -8.09 -11.71
C ARG A 53 -12.63 -9.22 -12.70
N PRO A 54 -11.82 -10.22 -12.33
CA PRO A 54 -11.55 -11.33 -13.23
C PRO A 54 -12.84 -12.10 -13.54
N SER A 55 -12.94 -12.53 -14.79
CA SER A 55 -14.00 -13.40 -15.29
C SER A 55 -13.89 -14.82 -14.74
N VAL A 56 -14.96 -15.61 -14.89
CA VAL A 56 -14.95 -17.03 -14.52
C VAL A 56 -13.89 -17.79 -15.33
N ASP A 57 -13.83 -17.56 -16.64
CA ASP A 57 -12.88 -18.23 -17.54
C ASP A 57 -11.42 -17.96 -17.15
N GLU A 58 -11.06 -16.71 -16.84
CA GLU A 58 -9.71 -16.36 -16.37
C GLU A 58 -9.36 -17.08 -15.06
N VAL A 59 -10.34 -17.22 -14.15
CA VAL A 59 -10.16 -17.91 -12.87
C VAL A 59 -9.98 -19.41 -13.08
N GLU A 60 -10.77 -20.02 -13.95
CA GLU A 60 -10.70 -21.45 -14.27
C GLU A 60 -9.43 -21.82 -15.04
N GLN A 61 -8.94 -20.95 -15.92
CA GLN A 61 -7.70 -21.19 -16.66
C GLN A 61 -6.48 -21.37 -15.75
N LEU A 62 -6.45 -20.71 -14.59
CA LEU A 62 -5.35 -20.80 -13.62
C LEU A 62 -5.55 -21.90 -12.57
N LYS A 63 -6.68 -22.62 -12.60
CA LYS A 63 -6.99 -23.72 -11.68
C LYS A 63 -6.18 -24.96 -12.07
N LYS A 64 -5.47 -25.56 -11.11
CA LYS A 64 -4.78 -26.85 -11.31
C LYS A 64 -5.74 -28.01 -11.06
N SER A 65 -5.35 -29.20 -11.55
CA SER A 65 -6.15 -30.42 -11.36
C SER A 65 -6.47 -30.64 -9.88
N GLN A 66 -7.75 -30.94 -9.60
CA GLN A 66 -8.32 -31.15 -8.26
C GLN A 66 -8.46 -29.91 -7.36
N GLU A 67 -7.94 -28.74 -7.77
CA GLU A 67 -8.16 -27.51 -7.01
C GLU A 67 -9.60 -27.00 -7.20
N GLU A 68 -10.15 -26.39 -6.18
CA GLU A 68 -11.28 -25.46 -6.28
C GLU A 68 -10.76 -24.02 -6.21
N ALA A 69 -11.48 -23.12 -6.88
CA ALA A 69 -11.18 -21.70 -6.91
C ALA A 69 -12.11 -20.96 -5.96
N GLY A 70 -11.55 -20.07 -5.14
CA GLY A 70 -12.29 -19.20 -4.25
C GLY A 70 -12.96 -18.04 -5.01
N LYS A 71 -13.72 -17.24 -4.27
CA LYS A 71 -14.29 -16.00 -4.83
C LYS A 71 -13.16 -14.97 -5.04
N PRO A 72 -13.17 -14.23 -6.16
CA PRO A 72 -12.28 -13.08 -6.31
C PRO A 72 -12.51 -12.05 -5.20
N GLU A 73 -11.44 -11.71 -4.48
CA GLU A 73 -11.41 -10.73 -3.40
C GLU A 73 -10.58 -9.51 -3.82
N LEU A 74 -11.09 -8.32 -3.49
CA LEU A 74 -10.35 -7.08 -3.70
C LEU A 74 -9.48 -6.80 -2.48
N ILE A 75 -8.19 -7.10 -2.61
CA ILE A 75 -7.21 -6.82 -1.56
C ILE A 75 -6.61 -5.43 -1.80
N LYS A 76 -6.54 -4.64 -0.73
CA LYS A 76 -5.90 -3.33 -0.71
C LYS A 76 -4.60 -3.43 0.09
N ASP A 77 -3.51 -2.94 -0.49
CA ASP A 77 -2.21 -2.84 0.17
C ASP A 77 -1.69 -1.40 0.11
N VAL A 78 -0.96 -0.97 1.15
CA VAL A 78 -0.36 0.36 1.22
C VAL A 78 1.06 0.24 1.74
N GLN A 79 2.01 0.69 0.93
CA GLN A 79 3.41 0.76 1.29
C GLN A 79 3.79 2.21 1.58
N TYR A 80 4.22 2.49 2.81
CA TYR A 80 4.66 3.81 3.22
C TYR A 80 6.17 3.95 3.05
N LYS A 81 6.59 5.06 2.45
CA LYS A 81 8.00 5.45 2.33
C LYS A 81 8.15 6.94 2.63
N LEU A 82 9.25 7.30 3.28
CA LEU A 82 9.67 8.69 3.46
C LEU A 82 10.92 8.95 2.61
N THR A 83 10.88 10.01 1.81
CA THR A 83 12.06 10.52 1.10
C THR A 83 12.50 11.83 1.75
N TYR A 84 13.77 11.92 2.15
CA TYR A 84 14.34 13.10 2.83
C TYR A 84 15.79 13.33 2.40
N GLY A 85 16.25 14.57 2.53
CA GLY A 85 17.63 14.96 2.22
C GLY A 85 18.56 14.80 3.42
N VAL A 86 19.79 14.34 3.19
CA VAL A 86 20.88 14.28 4.16
C VAL A 86 22.16 14.78 3.49
N GLY A 87 22.59 15.99 3.82
CA GLY A 87 23.66 16.68 3.09
C GLY A 87 23.28 16.82 1.62
N ASN A 88 24.14 16.29 0.72
CA ASN A 88 23.90 16.32 -0.73
C ASN A 88 23.19 15.07 -1.27
N LEU A 89 22.74 14.16 -0.40
CA LEU A 89 22.10 12.90 -0.78
C LEU A 89 20.60 12.94 -0.48
N GLN A 90 19.81 12.21 -1.29
CA GLN A 90 18.44 11.86 -0.95
C GLN A 90 18.40 10.41 -0.46
N LYS A 91 17.72 10.18 0.65
CA LYS A 91 17.42 8.84 1.17
C LYS A 91 15.92 8.59 1.07
N ALA A 92 15.56 7.39 0.63
CA ALA A 92 14.19 6.90 0.66
C ALA A 92 14.14 5.65 1.54
N LEU A 93 13.43 5.73 2.66
CA LEU A 93 13.32 4.63 3.63
C LEU A 93 11.86 4.19 3.79
N PRO A 94 11.62 2.88 4.05
CA PRO A 94 10.34 2.40 4.56
C PRO A 94 9.91 3.16 5.82
N THR A 95 8.60 3.31 5.99
CA THR A 95 8.03 3.94 7.17
C THR A 95 6.62 3.40 7.43
N ASN A 96 5.86 4.08 8.28
CA ASN A 96 4.52 3.71 8.69
C ASN A 96 3.51 4.83 8.42
N TYR A 97 2.24 4.54 8.70
CA TYR A 97 1.12 5.47 8.50
C TYR A 97 1.27 6.75 9.33
N ASP A 98 1.70 6.65 10.59
CA ASP A 98 1.76 7.79 11.49
C ASP A 98 2.79 8.82 11.02
N VAL A 99 3.96 8.36 10.59
CA VAL A 99 4.98 9.21 9.94
C VAL A 99 4.41 9.88 8.69
N TYR A 100 3.72 9.12 7.81
CA TYR A 100 3.06 9.71 6.65
C TYR A 100 2.10 10.83 7.05
N ARG A 101 1.24 10.62 8.05
CA ARG A 101 0.29 11.65 8.50
C ARG A 101 0.97 12.89 9.06
N GLN A 102 2.08 12.74 9.77
CA GLN A 102 2.84 13.89 10.27
C GLN A 102 3.44 14.70 9.11
N VAL A 103 3.98 14.02 8.09
CA VAL A 103 4.45 14.67 6.86
C VAL A 103 3.32 15.41 6.14
N VAL A 104 2.15 14.78 5.98
CA VAL A 104 0.98 15.44 5.36
C VAL A 104 0.58 16.72 6.11
N LYS A 105 0.60 16.69 7.45
CA LYS A 105 0.27 17.87 8.28
C LYS A 105 1.33 18.99 8.15
N ALA A 106 2.60 18.63 8.12
CA ALA A 106 3.71 19.58 8.06
C ALA A 106 3.95 20.17 6.66
N TYR A 107 3.62 19.42 5.60
CA TYR A 107 3.99 19.76 4.23
C TYR A 107 3.48 21.12 3.74
N PRO A 108 2.21 21.53 3.98
CA PRO A 108 1.70 22.82 3.49
C PRO A 108 2.47 24.02 4.03
N GLN A 109 2.94 23.94 5.27
CA GLN A 109 3.67 25.02 5.96
C GLN A 109 5.19 24.83 5.91
N ARG A 110 5.66 23.72 5.31
CA ARG A 110 7.08 23.30 5.32
C ARG A 110 7.65 23.26 6.74
N THR A 111 6.85 22.83 7.70
CA THR A 111 7.28 22.70 9.09
C THR A 111 8.40 21.65 9.17
N PRO A 112 9.57 21.98 9.74
CA PRO A 112 10.64 21.01 9.95
C PRO A 112 10.16 19.85 10.83
N LEU A 113 10.55 18.63 10.45
CA LEU A 113 10.27 17.42 11.22
C LEU A 113 11.59 16.82 11.68
N GLU A 114 11.66 16.46 12.96
CA GLU A 114 12.67 15.59 13.51
C GLU A 114 12.26 14.13 13.23
N LEU A 115 13.21 13.33 12.72
CA LEU A 115 12.96 11.94 12.36
C LEU A 115 13.64 11.01 13.36
N THR A 116 12.89 10.05 13.91
CA THR A 116 13.47 8.92 14.63
C THR A 116 13.63 7.75 13.68
N LEU A 117 14.87 7.28 13.50
CA LEU A 117 15.19 6.15 12.66
C LEU A 117 15.07 4.82 13.42
N GLY A 118 14.75 3.76 12.69
CA GLY A 118 14.70 2.40 13.21
C GLY A 118 16.08 1.76 13.36
N VAL A 119 16.09 0.47 13.71
CA VAL A 119 17.33 -0.30 13.90
C VAL A 119 18.18 -0.27 12.63
N ASN A 120 19.48 0.04 12.78
CA ASN A 120 20.42 0.19 11.66
C ASN A 120 20.06 1.28 10.64
N ASP A 121 19.27 2.29 11.04
CA ASP A 121 18.85 3.40 10.18
C ASP A 121 18.14 2.96 8.89
N ASN A 122 17.43 1.81 8.94
CA ASN A 122 16.83 1.19 7.76
C ASN A 122 15.34 1.55 7.54
N SER A 123 14.73 2.25 8.49
CA SER A 123 13.35 2.72 8.46
C SER A 123 13.23 4.05 9.20
N VAL A 124 12.11 4.74 8.97
CA VAL A 124 11.71 5.90 9.77
C VAL A 124 10.52 5.50 10.62
N GLU A 125 10.68 5.54 11.94
CA GLU A 125 9.67 5.06 12.89
C GLU A 125 8.80 6.19 13.42
N LYS A 126 9.35 7.40 13.55
CA LYS A 126 8.62 8.60 14.00
C LYS A 126 9.05 9.83 13.23
N ALA A 127 8.11 10.77 13.11
CA ALA A 127 8.36 12.11 12.60
C ALA A 127 7.57 13.10 13.45
N GLU A 128 8.26 14.07 14.04
CA GLU A 128 7.67 15.00 15.01
C GLU A 128 8.04 16.45 14.63
N PRO A 129 7.11 17.42 14.73
CA PRO A 129 7.46 18.82 14.51
C PRO A 129 8.56 19.26 15.46
N VAL A 130 9.58 19.94 14.92
CA VAL A 130 10.60 20.57 15.76
C VAL A 130 9.93 21.70 16.53
N SER A 131 9.73 21.52 17.82
CA SER A 131 9.21 22.57 18.70
C SER A 131 10.25 23.69 18.78
N LYS A 132 9.79 24.94 18.62
CA LYS A 132 10.61 26.12 18.91
C LYS A 132 10.71 26.33 20.42
#